data_AF-A0A831NLB8-F1
#
_entry.id   AF-A0A831NLB8-F1
#
_cell.length_a   1.000
_cell.length_b   1.000
_cell.length_c   1.000
_cell.angle_alpha   90.00
_cell.angle_beta   90.00
_cell.angle_gamma   90.00
#
_symmetry.space_group_name_H-M   'P 1'
#
loop_
_entity.id
_entity.type
_entity.pdbx_description
1 polymer ?
#
loop_
_entity_poly.entity_id
_entity_poly.type
_entity_poly.pdbx_seq_one_letter_code
_entity_poly.pdbx_strand_id
1 'polypeptide(L)'
;MSASIEMKLKIKKEKIFFTVTLLRCILALIVGLSLLLNRRNTALLLFILTAFIGFLESLAAGKHPSALRSVIDFFADKLLVNLTAIILAVKGIIPIWVALIILARDLITIIIGTILIYKDLRTEFKPTVLGKISYFFQLMALVQPMISLQVDWYIMGTALALTVISGIYSLIKSEFRLIRRKMEADDYRIFSLLKFADIFTLFNVALGLISIVFAMSNNFDYAAYVLLVAVVFDYLDGKIAAVMQQQNSFGKELDSLSDTVSFGVAPAIFGFSLMQYVADIKPFQLTFGIIAFTVFLFCGVLRLARYNITDMKGVYRGMPITLNGIIIPAIYFIGSIFYPLAYAKFFPYIYLLLGILMVSSLKVKKL
;
A
#
# COMPACT_ATOMS: atom_id res chain seq x y z
N MET A 1 -31.86 -22.92 -3.26
CA MET A 1 -30.54 -23.55 -3.07
C MET A 1 -29.49 -23.09 -4.08
N SER A 2 -29.86 -22.81 -5.35
CA SER A 2 -28.93 -22.33 -6.39
C SER A 2 -28.30 -20.95 -6.11
N ALA A 3 -29.09 -19.95 -5.69
CA ALA A 3 -28.59 -18.59 -5.46
C ALA A 3 -27.52 -18.47 -4.35
N SER A 4 -27.59 -19.31 -3.32
CA SER A 4 -26.60 -19.35 -2.23
C SER A 4 -25.27 -19.97 -2.67
N ILE A 5 -25.33 -20.99 -3.54
CA ILE A 5 -24.14 -21.62 -4.12
C ILE A 5 -23.48 -20.67 -5.13
N GLU A 6 -24.29 -20.01 -5.96
CA GLU A 6 -23.82 -19.03 -6.95
C GLU A 6 -23.18 -17.80 -6.29
N MET A 7 -23.77 -17.31 -5.18
CA MET A 7 -23.18 -16.25 -4.36
C MET A 7 -21.87 -16.69 -3.69
N LYS A 8 -21.80 -17.90 -3.13
CA LYS A 8 -20.56 -18.46 -2.55
C LYS A 8 -19.46 -18.64 -3.60
N LEU A 9 -19.81 -19.10 -4.80
CA LEU A 9 -18.88 -19.23 -5.93
C LEU A 9 -18.38 -17.87 -6.42
N LYS A 10 -19.25 -16.86 -6.48
CA LYS A 10 -18.88 -15.48 -6.85
C LYS A 10 -17.90 -14.87 -5.84
N ILE A 11 -18.17 -15.03 -4.53
CA ILE A 11 -17.28 -14.56 -3.45
C ILE A 11 -15.94 -15.32 -3.47
N LYS A 12 -15.95 -16.64 -3.67
CA LYS A 12 -14.72 -17.45 -3.77
C LYS A 12 -13.87 -17.03 -4.96
N LYS A 13 -14.51 -16.77 -6.12
CA LYS A 13 -13.86 -16.29 -7.34
C LYS A 13 -13.25 -14.91 -7.15
N GLU A 14 -13.98 -13.95 -6.54
CA GLU A 14 -13.45 -12.62 -6.24
C GLU A 14 -12.28 -12.63 -5.26
N LYS A 15 -12.31 -13.48 -4.22
CA LYS A 15 -11.17 -13.65 -3.30
C LYS A 15 -9.92 -14.17 -3.98
N ILE A 16 -10.06 -15.12 -4.92
CA ILE A 16 -8.93 -15.66 -5.68
C ILE A 16 -8.32 -14.55 -6.54
N PHE A 17 -9.13 -13.80 -7.29
CA PHE A 17 -8.64 -12.67 -8.10
C PHE A 17 -7.95 -11.61 -7.26
N PHE A 18 -8.57 -11.16 -6.16
CA PHE A 18 -7.95 -10.18 -5.27
C PHE A 18 -6.57 -10.63 -4.75
N THR A 19 -6.44 -11.92 -4.41
CA THR A 19 -5.17 -12.50 -3.94
C THR A 19 -4.11 -12.50 -5.04
N VAL A 20 -4.50 -12.78 -6.28
CA VAL A 20 -3.61 -12.79 -7.44
C VAL A 20 -3.18 -11.36 -7.80
N THR A 21 -4.09 -10.38 -7.79
CA THR A 21 -3.73 -8.96 -8.00
C THR A 21 -2.77 -8.45 -6.94
N LEU A 22 -2.99 -8.79 -5.66
CA LEU A 22 -2.08 -8.43 -4.57
C LEU A 22 -0.69 -9.05 -4.76
N LEU A 23 -0.64 -10.32 -5.18
CA LEU A 23 0.61 -11.00 -5.53
C LEU A 23 1.34 -10.26 -6.67
N ARG A 24 0.62 -9.77 -7.68
CA ARG A 24 1.22 -8.98 -8.78
C ARG A 24 1.82 -7.66 -8.31
N CYS A 25 1.19 -6.96 -7.37
CA CYS A 25 1.76 -5.76 -6.77
C CYS A 25 3.08 -6.07 -6.04
N ILE A 26 3.11 -7.17 -5.29
CA ILE A 26 4.33 -7.62 -4.60
C ILE A 26 5.42 -7.99 -5.62
N LEU A 27 5.07 -8.75 -6.66
CA LEU A 27 6.00 -9.12 -7.72
C LEU A 27 6.54 -7.89 -8.46
N ALA A 28 5.73 -6.87 -8.73
CA ALA A 28 6.17 -5.61 -9.33
C ALA A 28 7.26 -4.92 -8.47
N LEU A 29 7.08 -4.88 -7.15
CA LEU A 29 8.11 -4.35 -6.23
C LEU A 29 9.39 -5.20 -6.26
N ILE A 30 9.27 -6.52 -6.29
CA ILE A 30 10.42 -7.44 -6.38
C ILE A 30 11.16 -7.26 -7.72
N VAL A 31 10.45 -7.00 -8.82
CA VAL A 31 11.06 -6.67 -10.12
C VAL A 31 11.90 -5.40 -9.98
N GLY A 32 11.35 -4.35 -9.38
CA GLY A 32 12.09 -3.10 -9.16
C GLY A 32 13.33 -3.30 -8.30
N LEU A 33 13.21 -4.01 -7.18
CA LEU A 33 14.36 -4.35 -6.31
C LEU A 33 15.41 -5.18 -7.06
N SER A 34 14.98 -6.17 -7.85
CA SER A 34 15.88 -7.00 -8.65
C SER A 34 16.64 -6.18 -9.68
N LEU A 35 15.97 -5.22 -10.33
CA LEU A 35 16.61 -4.27 -11.22
C LEU A 35 17.63 -3.43 -10.47
N LEU A 36 17.29 -2.84 -9.31
CA LEU A 36 18.21 -2.03 -8.49
C LEU A 36 19.47 -2.82 -8.10
N LEU A 37 19.31 -4.07 -7.65
CA LEU A 37 20.40 -4.99 -7.28
C LEU A 37 21.21 -5.54 -8.46
N ASN A 38 21.04 -5.01 -9.67
CA ASN A 38 21.71 -5.45 -10.91
C ASN A 38 21.41 -6.92 -11.29
N ARG A 39 20.37 -7.55 -10.72
CA ARG A 39 19.94 -8.91 -11.07
C ARG A 39 18.92 -8.87 -12.21
N ARG A 40 19.42 -8.55 -13.40
CA ARG A 40 18.60 -8.28 -14.59
C ARG A 40 17.79 -9.48 -15.09
N ASN A 41 18.41 -10.67 -15.12
CA ASN A 41 17.73 -11.87 -15.63
C ASN A 41 16.55 -12.26 -14.74
N THR A 42 16.69 -12.15 -13.42
CA THR A 42 15.59 -12.41 -12.48
C THR A 42 14.51 -11.34 -12.60
N ALA A 43 14.89 -10.07 -12.76
CA ALA A 43 13.93 -9.00 -12.98
C ALA A 43 13.11 -9.21 -14.27
N LEU A 44 13.75 -9.61 -15.36
CA LEU A 44 13.09 -9.86 -16.64
C LEU A 44 12.10 -11.02 -16.55
N LEU A 45 12.53 -12.15 -15.95
CA LEU A 45 11.65 -13.30 -15.75
C LEU A 45 10.43 -12.93 -14.91
N LEU A 46 10.64 -12.21 -13.79
CA LEU A 46 9.57 -11.79 -12.91
C LEU A 46 8.65 -10.74 -13.58
N PHE A 47 9.19 -9.83 -14.38
CA PHE A 47 8.40 -8.83 -15.12
C PHE A 47 7.45 -9.51 -16.11
N ILE A 48 7.98 -10.42 -16.94
CA ILE A 48 7.20 -11.17 -17.92
C ILE A 48 6.13 -12.02 -17.22
N LEU A 49 6.50 -12.72 -16.15
CA LEU A 49 5.57 -13.53 -15.36
C LEU A 49 4.45 -12.66 -14.77
N THR A 50 4.78 -11.49 -14.19
CA THR A 50 3.79 -10.58 -13.60
C THR A 50 2.84 -9.99 -14.63
N ALA A 51 3.37 -9.65 -15.82
CA ALA A 51 2.57 -9.18 -16.95
C ALA A 51 1.64 -10.29 -17.47
N PHE A 52 2.13 -11.52 -17.57
CA PHE A 52 1.37 -12.67 -18.04
C PHE A 52 0.22 -13.04 -17.10
N ILE A 53 0.46 -13.03 -15.78
CA ILE A 53 -0.60 -13.24 -14.79
C ILE A 53 -1.71 -12.18 -14.98
N GLY A 54 -1.35 -10.92 -15.17
CA GLY A 54 -2.32 -9.86 -15.41
C GLY A 54 -3.16 -10.04 -16.67
N PHE A 55 -2.53 -10.49 -17.74
CA PHE A 55 -3.22 -10.82 -18.98
C PHE A 55 -4.24 -11.95 -18.77
N LEU A 56 -3.85 -13.04 -18.09
CA LEU A 56 -4.75 -14.14 -17.76
C LEU A 56 -5.91 -13.70 -16.87
N GLU A 57 -5.66 -12.82 -15.89
CA GLU A 57 -6.72 -12.25 -15.05
C GLU A 57 -7.70 -11.40 -15.85
N SER A 58 -7.22 -10.59 -16.80
CA SER A 58 -8.07 -9.80 -17.68
C SER A 58 -8.93 -10.67 -18.60
N LEU A 59 -8.49 -11.87 -18.96
CA LEU A 59 -9.29 -12.83 -19.75
C LEU A 59 -10.30 -13.59 -18.88
N ALA A 60 -9.90 -13.97 -17.66
CA ALA A 60 -10.75 -14.73 -16.74
C ALA A 60 -11.77 -13.85 -15.99
N ALA A 61 -11.60 -12.52 -16.02
CA ALA A 61 -12.56 -11.55 -15.53
C ALA A 61 -13.83 -11.56 -16.41
N GLY A 62 -14.95 -12.01 -15.85
CA GLY A 62 -16.25 -11.87 -16.50
C GLY A 62 -16.64 -10.40 -16.74
N LYS A 63 -17.78 -10.16 -17.43
CA LYS A 63 -18.22 -8.83 -17.92
C LYS A 63 -18.45 -7.73 -16.86
N HIS A 64 -18.46 -8.07 -15.56
CA HIS A 64 -18.71 -7.13 -14.45
C HIS A 64 -17.78 -7.41 -13.25
N PRO A 65 -16.57 -6.83 -13.21
CA PRO A 65 -15.75 -6.85 -12.00
C PRO A 65 -16.36 -5.94 -10.91
N SER A 66 -16.12 -6.25 -9.65
CA SER A 66 -16.39 -5.35 -8.53
C SER A 66 -15.55 -4.07 -8.64
N ALA A 67 -16.08 -2.94 -8.15
CA ALA A 67 -15.39 -1.65 -8.21
C ALA A 67 -14.01 -1.67 -7.54
N LEU A 68 -13.91 -2.30 -6.35
CA LEU A 68 -12.65 -2.46 -5.63
C LEU A 68 -11.61 -3.24 -6.46
N ARG A 69 -12.04 -4.33 -7.12
CA ARG A 69 -11.17 -5.11 -7.99
C ARG A 69 -10.66 -4.29 -9.17
N SER A 70 -11.54 -3.55 -9.84
CA SER A 70 -11.15 -2.73 -10.99
C SER A 70 -10.10 -1.66 -10.64
N VAL A 71 -10.21 -1.08 -9.44
CA VAL A 71 -9.25 -0.08 -8.95
C VAL A 71 -7.91 -0.74 -8.66
N ILE A 72 -7.89 -1.87 -7.95
CA ILE A 72 -6.64 -2.55 -7.58
C ILE A 72 -5.94 -3.15 -8.80
N ASP A 73 -6.69 -3.74 -9.74
CA ASP A 73 -6.15 -4.24 -11.01
C ASP A 73 -5.48 -3.11 -11.81
N PHE A 74 -6.12 -1.94 -11.87
CA PHE A 74 -5.55 -0.75 -12.49
C PHE A 74 -4.24 -0.32 -11.81
N PHE A 75 -4.21 -0.23 -10.48
CA PHE A 75 -3.00 0.12 -9.74
C PHE A 75 -1.86 -0.89 -9.95
N ALA A 76 -2.17 -2.19 -9.93
CA ALA A 76 -1.17 -3.26 -10.12
C ALA A 76 -0.50 -3.19 -11.49
N ASP A 77 -1.29 -2.95 -12.55
CA ASP A 77 -0.80 -2.79 -13.92
C ASP A 77 0.12 -1.56 -14.03
N LYS A 78 -0.28 -0.42 -13.44
CA LYS A 78 0.52 0.81 -13.47
C LYS A 78 1.80 0.71 -12.66
N LEU A 79 1.74 0.06 -11.49
CA LEU A 79 2.88 -0.09 -10.60
C LEU A 79 4.04 -0.82 -11.28
N LEU A 80 3.76 -1.92 -11.98
CA LEU A 80 4.78 -2.70 -12.69
C LEU A 80 5.53 -1.87 -13.74
N VAL A 81 4.78 -1.16 -14.60
CA VAL A 81 5.34 -0.37 -15.70
C VAL A 81 6.07 0.86 -15.20
N ASN A 82 5.46 1.62 -14.29
CA ASN A 82 6.04 2.87 -13.79
C ASN A 82 7.29 2.65 -12.96
N LEU A 83 7.27 1.67 -12.06
CA LEU A 83 8.44 1.35 -11.24
C LEU A 83 9.61 0.89 -12.12
N THR A 84 9.33 0.05 -13.12
CA THR A 84 10.35 -0.43 -14.07
C THR A 84 10.92 0.72 -14.89
N ALA A 85 10.09 1.61 -15.43
CA ALA A 85 10.52 2.77 -16.20
C ALA A 85 11.40 3.71 -15.37
N ILE A 86 10.99 4.04 -14.13
CA ILE A 86 11.76 4.88 -13.21
C ILE A 86 13.14 4.26 -12.96
N ILE A 87 13.21 2.97 -12.64
CA ILE A 87 14.47 2.33 -12.28
C ILE A 87 15.41 2.21 -13.48
N LEU A 88 14.88 1.90 -14.66
CA LEU A 88 15.68 1.90 -15.89
C LEU A 88 16.21 3.31 -16.23
N ALA A 89 15.44 4.36 -15.94
CA ALA A 89 15.86 5.74 -16.13
C ALA A 89 16.94 6.18 -15.13
N VAL A 90 16.79 5.82 -13.85
CA VAL A 90 17.80 6.07 -12.81
C VAL A 90 19.12 5.36 -13.11
N LYS A 91 19.06 4.18 -13.74
CA LYS A 91 20.24 3.45 -14.21
C LYS A 91 20.85 3.99 -15.50
N GLY A 92 20.25 5.01 -16.11
CA GLY A 92 20.71 5.58 -17.37
C GLY A 92 20.52 4.66 -18.58
N ILE A 93 19.74 3.58 -18.45
CA ILE A 93 19.46 2.65 -19.57
C ILE A 93 18.46 3.27 -20.53
N ILE A 94 17.43 3.94 -20.00
CA ILE A 94 16.50 4.75 -20.78
C ILE A 94 16.65 6.23 -20.39
N PRO A 95 16.39 7.18 -21.31
CA PRO A 95 16.39 8.59 -20.96
C PRO A 95 15.29 8.94 -19.96
N ILE A 96 15.58 9.86 -19.03
CA ILE A 96 14.63 10.29 -17.98
C ILE A 96 13.31 10.81 -18.59
N TRP A 97 13.39 11.53 -19.71
CA TRP A 97 12.20 12.07 -20.37
C TRP A 97 11.26 10.98 -20.91
N VAL A 98 11.78 9.80 -21.26
CA VAL A 98 10.96 8.64 -21.67
C VAL A 98 10.11 8.16 -20.48
N ALA A 99 10.73 7.99 -19.32
CA ALA A 99 10.02 7.62 -18.09
C ALA A 99 8.99 8.68 -17.69
N LEU A 100 9.32 9.97 -17.82
CA LEU A 100 8.38 11.06 -17.55
C LEU A 100 7.13 11.01 -18.43
N ILE A 101 7.26 10.69 -19.73
CA ILE A 101 6.09 10.55 -20.62
C ILE A 101 5.18 9.39 -20.18
N ILE A 102 5.78 8.25 -19.82
CA ILE A 102 5.05 7.07 -19.34
C ILE A 102 4.27 7.42 -18.06
N LEU A 103 4.93 8.09 -17.09
CA LEU A 103 4.32 8.52 -15.83
C LEU A 103 3.25 9.60 -16.03
N ALA A 104 3.50 10.59 -16.89
CA ALA A 104 2.61 11.71 -17.14
C ALA A 104 1.24 11.26 -17.64
N ARG A 105 1.20 10.24 -18.52
CA ARG A 105 -0.06 9.66 -18.99
C ARG A 105 -0.90 9.11 -17.85
N ASP A 106 -0.29 8.43 -16.89
CA ASP A 106 -1.01 7.84 -15.76
C ASP A 106 -1.52 8.91 -14.79
N LEU A 107 -0.73 9.96 -14.58
CA LEU A 107 -1.14 11.13 -13.82
C LEU A 107 -2.35 11.82 -14.47
N ILE A 108 -2.35 11.99 -15.79
CA ILE A 108 -3.50 12.53 -16.55
C ILE A 108 -4.76 11.68 -16.32
N THR A 109 -4.66 10.35 -16.41
CA THR A 109 -5.81 9.45 -16.17
C THR A 109 -6.35 9.56 -14.74
N ILE A 110 -5.48 9.68 -13.74
CA ILE A 110 -5.88 9.86 -12.32
C ILE A 110 -6.54 11.23 -12.10
N ILE A 111 -5.98 12.30 -12.67
CA ILE A 111 -6.54 13.66 -12.57
C ILE A 111 -7.93 13.72 -13.20
N ILE A 112 -8.11 13.15 -14.39
CA ILE A 112 -9.42 13.09 -15.06
C ILE A 112 -10.42 12.31 -14.21
N GLY A 113 -10.03 11.15 -13.69
CA GLY A 113 -10.87 10.36 -12.78
C GLY A 113 -11.28 11.17 -11.55
N THR A 114 -10.35 11.92 -10.95
CA THR A 114 -10.60 12.76 -9.78
C THR A 114 -11.53 13.93 -10.11
N ILE A 115 -11.33 14.61 -11.25
CA ILE A 115 -12.20 15.71 -11.71
C ILE A 115 -13.62 15.22 -11.99
N LEU A 116 -13.78 14.03 -12.59
CA LEU A 116 -15.09 13.45 -12.88
C LEU A 116 -15.83 13.05 -11.60
N ILE A 117 -15.11 12.49 -10.62
CA ILE A 117 -15.65 12.20 -9.27
C ILE A 117 -16.04 13.51 -8.57
N TYR A 118 -15.20 14.55 -8.67
CA TYR A 118 -15.46 15.87 -8.06
C TYR A 118 -16.70 16.56 -8.65
N LYS A 119 -17.01 16.33 -9.93
CA LYS A 119 -18.25 16.82 -10.57
C LYS A 119 -19.50 15.98 -10.24
N ASP A 120 -19.43 15.15 -9.19
CA ASP A 120 -20.49 14.26 -8.70
C ASP A 120 -21.03 13.28 -9.76
N LEU A 121 -20.19 12.95 -10.75
CA LEU A 121 -20.48 11.89 -11.68
C LEU A 121 -19.85 10.61 -11.14
N ARG A 122 -20.67 9.74 -10.53
CA ARG A 122 -20.23 8.38 -10.21
C ARG A 122 -19.98 7.62 -11.51
N THR A 123 -18.71 7.42 -11.80
CA THR A 123 -18.25 6.82 -13.05
C THR A 123 -17.63 5.45 -12.80
N GLU A 124 -18.16 4.41 -13.44
CA GLU A 124 -17.49 3.11 -13.49
C GLU A 124 -16.26 3.22 -14.39
N PHE A 125 -15.09 2.84 -13.86
CA PHE A 125 -13.84 2.78 -14.61
C PHE A 125 -13.93 1.61 -15.60
N LYS A 126 -14.00 1.88 -16.91
CA LYS A 126 -13.82 0.86 -17.94
C LYS A 126 -12.58 1.20 -18.75
N PRO A 127 -11.47 0.46 -18.59
CA PRO A 127 -10.23 0.76 -19.32
C PRO A 127 -10.49 0.77 -20.82
N THR A 128 -10.06 1.83 -21.51
CA THR A 128 -10.24 1.93 -22.96
C THR A 128 -9.43 0.85 -23.69
N VAL A 129 -9.95 0.42 -24.84
CA VAL A 129 -9.24 -0.52 -25.73
C VAL A 129 -7.88 0.07 -26.13
N LEU A 130 -7.83 1.38 -26.42
CA LEU A 130 -6.60 2.12 -26.71
C LEU A 130 -5.62 2.11 -25.53
N GLY A 131 -6.11 2.28 -24.29
CA GLY A 131 -5.29 2.19 -23.09
C GLY A 131 -4.65 0.82 -22.88
N LYS A 132 -5.38 -0.26 -23.20
CA LYS A 132 -4.85 -1.64 -23.15
C LYS A 132 -3.80 -1.90 -24.24
N ILE A 133 -4.05 -1.40 -25.45
CA ILE A 133 -3.08 -1.50 -26.56
C ILE A 133 -1.81 -0.74 -26.21
N SER A 134 -1.92 0.52 -25.77
CA SER A 134 -0.76 1.31 -25.33
C SER A 134 0.03 0.60 -24.24
N TYR A 135 -0.64 0.03 -23.24
CA TYR A 135 0.02 -0.73 -22.17
C TYR A 135 0.80 -1.95 -22.69
N PHE A 136 0.25 -2.70 -23.65
CA PHE A 136 0.94 -3.83 -24.27
C PHE A 136 2.27 -3.40 -24.93
N PHE A 137 2.26 -2.30 -25.67
CA PHE A 137 3.47 -1.75 -26.27
C PHE A 137 4.47 -1.22 -25.23
N GLN A 138 3.99 -0.62 -24.14
CA GLN A 138 4.85 -0.21 -23.01
C GLN A 138 5.57 -1.40 -22.38
N LEU A 139 4.90 -2.54 -22.19
CA LEU A 139 5.54 -3.76 -21.68
C LEU A 139 6.68 -4.20 -22.61
N MET A 140 6.44 -4.24 -23.92
CA MET A 140 7.47 -4.62 -24.91
C MET A 140 8.66 -3.64 -24.88
N ALA A 141 8.37 -2.34 -24.83
CA ALA A 141 9.38 -1.29 -24.80
C ALA A 141 10.25 -1.31 -23.53
N LEU A 142 9.72 -1.80 -22.41
CA LEU A 142 10.50 -1.95 -21.16
C LEU A 142 11.24 -3.29 -21.08
N VAL A 143 10.73 -4.35 -21.69
CA VAL A 143 11.41 -5.65 -21.76
C VAL A 143 12.67 -5.56 -22.62
N GLN A 144 12.63 -4.85 -23.75
CA GLN A 144 13.75 -4.81 -24.68
C GLN A 144 15.06 -4.26 -24.04
N PRO A 145 15.07 -3.12 -23.32
CA PRO A 145 16.27 -2.61 -22.65
C PRO A 145 16.77 -3.53 -21.53
N MET A 146 15.88 -4.31 -20.91
CA MET A 146 16.27 -5.33 -19.93
C MET A 146 17.02 -6.50 -20.58
N ILE A 147 16.84 -6.78 -21.87
CA ILE A 147 17.57 -7.84 -22.60
C ILE A 147 18.91 -7.34 -23.13
N SER A 148 18.91 -6.22 -23.85
CA SER A 148 20.05 -5.78 -24.68
C SER A 148 20.92 -4.67 -24.06
N LEU A 149 20.49 -4.06 -22.94
CA LEU A 149 21.09 -2.82 -22.37
C LEU A 149 21.09 -1.62 -23.32
N GLN A 150 20.44 -1.74 -24.48
CA GLN A 150 20.31 -0.67 -25.46
C GLN A 150 18.83 -0.45 -25.74
N VAL A 151 18.45 0.77 -26.07
CA VAL A 151 17.05 1.08 -26.39
C VAL A 151 16.82 0.94 -27.88
N ASP A 152 15.91 0.04 -28.26
CA ASP A 152 15.37 0.04 -29.62
C ASP A 152 14.37 1.19 -29.73
N TRP A 153 14.78 2.21 -30.46
CA TRP A 153 14.01 3.44 -30.58
C TRP A 153 12.71 3.28 -31.37
N TYR A 154 12.61 2.26 -32.22
CA TYR A 154 11.37 1.99 -32.95
C TYR A 154 10.30 1.43 -32.00
N ILE A 155 10.67 0.45 -31.17
CA ILE A 155 9.76 -0.13 -30.17
C ILE A 155 9.43 0.91 -29.09
N MET A 156 10.44 1.65 -28.61
CA MET A 156 10.22 2.70 -27.61
C MET A 156 9.37 3.85 -28.17
N GLY A 157 9.68 4.33 -29.37
CA GLY A 157 8.96 5.42 -30.01
C GLY A 157 7.49 5.09 -30.30
N THR A 158 7.21 3.86 -30.77
CA THR A 158 5.83 3.39 -30.97
C THR A 158 5.06 3.30 -29.66
N ALA A 159 5.67 2.79 -28.59
CA ALA A 159 5.05 2.75 -27.27
C ALA A 159 4.75 4.16 -26.73
N LEU A 160 5.68 5.11 -26.88
CA LEU A 160 5.49 6.50 -26.46
C LEU A 160 4.38 7.20 -27.25
N ALA A 161 4.37 7.05 -28.57
CA ALA A 161 3.33 7.63 -29.43
C ALA A 161 1.93 7.12 -29.03
N LEU A 162 1.79 5.80 -28.84
CA LEU A 162 0.53 5.19 -28.38
C LEU A 162 0.14 5.65 -26.97
N THR A 163 1.12 5.88 -26.10
CA THR A 163 0.90 6.39 -24.75
C THR A 163 0.32 7.80 -24.78
N VAL A 164 0.89 8.68 -25.60
CA VAL A 164 0.41 10.06 -25.77
C VAL A 164 -0.97 10.06 -26.42
N ILE A 165 -1.17 9.30 -27.50
CA ILE A 165 -2.47 9.17 -28.18
C ILE A 165 -3.54 8.64 -27.21
N SER A 166 -3.22 7.61 -26.43
CA SER A 166 -4.15 7.07 -25.42
C SER A 166 -4.44 8.09 -24.32
N GLY A 167 -3.44 8.87 -23.88
CA GLY A 167 -3.62 9.93 -22.89
C GLY A 167 -4.57 11.02 -23.41
N ILE A 168 -4.35 11.52 -24.63
CA ILE A 168 -5.21 12.52 -25.27
C ILE A 168 -6.62 11.97 -25.51
N TYR A 169 -6.73 10.73 -25.99
CA TYR A 169 -8.03 10.10 -26.20
C TYR A 169 -8.82 9.96 -24.88
N SER A 170 -8.14 9.68 -23.77
CA SER A 170 -8.76 9.62 -22.43
C SER A 170 -9.29 10.99 -21.95
N LEU A 171 -8.70 12.09 -22.41
CA LEU A 171 -9.19 13.46 -22.13
C LEU A 171 -10.47 13.78 -22.92
N ILE A 172 -10.56 13.34 -24.18
CA ILE A 172 -11.66 13.70 -25.08
C ILE A 172 -12.88 12.79 -24.88
N LYS A 173 -12.65 11.48 -24.79
CA LYS A 173 -13.70 10.48 -24.61
C LYS A 173 -13.46 9.83 -23.25
N SER A 174 -14.01 10.45 -22.20
CA SER A 174 -13.84 10.00 -20.83
C SER A 174 -14.01 8.48 -20.77
N GLU A 175 -13.04 7.77 -20.19
CA GLU A 175 -13.03 6.28 -20.00
C GLU A 175 -14.15 5.79 -19.04
N PHE A 176 -15.14 6.64 -18.83
CA PHE A 176 -16.07 6.67 -17.74
C PHE A 176 -17.45 6.79 -18.34
N ARG A 177 -18.21 5.69 -18.28
CA ARG A 177 -19.64 5.75 -18.62
C ARG A 177 -20.35 6.33 -17.40
N LEU A 178 -21.04 7.46 -17.60
CA LEU A 178 -21.82 8.11 -16.56
C LEU A 178 -22.93 7.16 -16.10
N ILE A 179 -22.84 6.65 -14.88
CA ILE A 179 -23.95 5.94 -14.25
C ILE A 179 -24.57 6.92 -13.28
N ARG A 180 -25.69 7.51 -13.71
CA ARG A 180 -26.47 8.45 -12.92
C ARG A 180 -27.19 7.66 -11.82
N ARG A 181 -26.52 7.41 -10.69
CA ARG A 181 -27.18 6.96 -9.46
C ARG A 181 -27.18 8.12 -8.47
N LYS A 182 -28.37 8.64 -8.20
CA LYS A 182 -28.62 9.77 -7.29
C LYS A 182 -28.20 9.37 -5.87
N MET A 183 -27.15 9.99 -5.34
CA MET A 183 -26.80 10.05 -3.91
C MET A 183 -26.15 11.41 -3.70
N GLU A 184 -26.71 12.22 -2.81
CA GLU A 184 -26.42 13.64 -2.65
C GLU A 184 -25.02 13.89 -2.05
N ALA A 185 -24.23 14.76 -2.70
CA ALA A 185 -22.81 15.03 -2.38
C ALA A 185 -22.57 16.24 -1.45
N ASP A 186 -23.61 16.97 -1.03
CA ASP A 186 -23.45 18.14 -0.15
C ASP A 186 -23.10 17.78 1.32
N ASP A 187 -23.22 16.51 1.72
CA ASP A 187 -23.01 16.03 3.10
C ASP A 187 -21.55 15.72 3.47
N TYR A 188 -20.56 15.92 2.58
CA TYR A 188 -19.17 15.46 2.78
C TYR A 188 -18.11 16.58 2.80
N ARG A 189 -18.42 17.79 3.26
CA ARG A 189 -17.37 18.79 3.50
C ARG A 189 -16.43 18.26 4.59
N ILE A 190 -15.12 18.23 4.36
CA ILE A 190 -14.13 17.67 5.32
C ILE A 190 -14.31 18.29 6.72
N PHE A 191 -14.50 19.60 6.79
CA PHE A 191 -14.75 20.32 8.05
C PHE A 191 -16.07 19.97 8.74
N SER A 192 -17.07 19.43 8.02
CA SER A 192 -18.32 18.93 8.61
C SER A 192 -18.24 17.47 9.06
N LEU A 193 -17.29 16.71 8.51
CA LEU A 193 -17.05 15.30 8.87
C LEU A 193 -16.07 15.17 10.04
N LEU A 194 -15.12 16.11 10.16
CA LEU A 194 -14.17 16.19 11.27
C LEU A 194 -14.90 16.62 12.54
N LYS A 195 -14.84 15.74 13.53
CA LYS A 195 -15.34 15.98 14.88
C LYS A 195 -14.19 16.31 15.82
N PHE A 196 -14.52 16.69 17.05
CA PHE A 196 -13.52 17.10 18.02
C PHE A 196 -12.56 15.96 18.41
N ALA A 197 -13.04 14.73 18.48
CA ALA A 197 -12.22 13.55 18.73
C ALA A 197 -11.17 13.32 17.61
N ASP A 198 -11.52 13.57 16.35
CA ASP A 198 -10.64 13.35 15.20
C ASP A 198 -9.39 14.25 15.21
N ILE A 199 -9.42 15.36 15.95
CA ILE A 199 -8.25 16.22 16.15
C ILE A 199 -7.16 15.45 16.92
N PHE A 200 -7.55 14.66 17.93
CA PHE A 200 -6.61 13.85 18.70
C PHE A 200 -6.01 12.72 17.86
N THR A 201 -6.82 12.13 16.97
CA THR A 201 -6.35 11.16 15.97
C THR A 201 -5.34 11.79 15.00
N LEU A 202 -5.56 13.03 14.54
CA LEU A 202 -4.58 13.75 13.72
C LEU A 202 -3.28 14.07 14.48
N PHE A 203 -3.36 14.38 15.77
CA PHE A 203 -2.18 14.54 16.63
C PHE A 203 -1.42 13.22 16.80
N ASN A 204 -2.12 12.09 16.95
CA ASN A 204 -1.52 10.77 16.97
C ASN A 204 -0.69 10.53 15.70
N VAL A 205 -1.25 10.78 14.50
CA VAL A 205 -0.49 10.67 13.23
C VAL A 205 0.74 11.58 13.21
N ALA A 206 0.61 12.83 13.67
CA ALA A 206 1.73 13.77 13.73
C ALA A 206 2.86 13.25 14.62
N LEU A 207 2.53 12.65 15.77
CA LEU A 207 3.51 12.01 16.66
C LEU A 207 4.16 10.80 15.99
N GLY A 208 3.39 9.96 15.29
CA GLY A 208 3.94 8.86 14.48
C GLY A 208 4.98 9.34 13.47
N LEU A 209 4.71 10.43 12.76
CA LEU A 209 5.66 11.06 11.83
C LEU A 209 6.90 11.62 12.53
N ILE A 210 6.73 12.31 13.67
CA ILE A 210 7.85 12.84 14.46
C ILE A 210 8.76 11.70 14.95
N SER A 211 8.19 10.56 15.37
CA SER A 211 8.96 9.37 15.74
C SER A 211 9.79 8.86 14.58
N ILE A 212 9.23 8.82 13.37
CA ILE A 212 9.97 8.39 12.16
C ILE A 212 11.16 9.31 11.93
N VAL A 213 10.96 10.63 11.99
CA VAL A 213 12.02 11.62 11.80
C VAL A 213 13.14 11.44 12.82
N PHE A 214 12.80 11.27 14.11
CA PHE A 214 13.80 11.01 15.14
C PHE A 214 14.55 9.70 14.93
N ALA A 215 13.85 8.62 14.56
CA ALA A 215 14.47 7.32 14.28
C ALA A 215 15.46 7.39 13.10
N MET A 216 15.08 8.07 12.02
CA MET A 216 15.94 8.29 10.85
C MET A 216 17.13 9.21 11.16
N SER A 217 16.99 10.08 12.16
CA SER A 217 18.06 10.96 12.64
C SER A 217 18.97 10.30 13.69
N ASN A 218 18.83 8.98 13.90
CA ASN A 218 19.52 8.20 14.94
C ASN A 218 19.21 8.64 16.39
N ASN A 219 18.16 9.42 16.61
CA ASN A 219 17.69 9.88 17.92
C ASN A 219 16.62 8.89 18.44
N PHE A 220 17.05 7.67 18.75
CA PHE A 220 16.13 6.56 19.07
C PHE A 220 15.38 6.74 20.39
N ASP A 221 15.99 7.34 21.41
CA ASP A 221 15.31 7.62 22.70
C ASP A 221 14.10 8.53 22.48
N TYR A 222 14.29 9.64 21.77
CA TYR A 222 13.20 10.57 21.44
C TYR A 222 12.14 9.91 20.57
N ALA A 223 12.53 9.09 19.59
CA ALA A 223 11.57 8.33 18.78
C ALA A 223 10.71 7.38 19.64
N ALA A 224 11.33 6.64 20.56
CA ALA A 224 10.66 5.72 21.46
C ALA A 224 9.71 6.45 22.43
N TYR A 225 10.12 7.59 23.01
CA TYR A 225 9.25 8.42 23.85
C TYR A 225 8.05 8.96 23.06
N VAL A 226 8.26 9.42 21.82
CA VAL A 226 7.17 9.95 20.99
C VAL A 226 6.16 8.86 20.62
N LEU A 227 6.59 7.62 20.36
CA LEU A 227 5.67 6.48 20.18
C LEU A 227 4.80 6.22 21.41
N LEU A 228 5.38 6.29 22.61
CA LEU A 228 4.61 6.14 23.86
C LEU A 228 3.57 7.25 24.02
N VAL A 229 3.93 8.49 23.68
CA VAL A 229 2.99 9.62 23.70
C VAL A 229 1.89 9.41 22.66
N ALA A 230 2.19 8.90 21.46
CA ALA A 230 1.20 8.61 20.43
C ALA A 230 0.10 7.65 20.92
N VAL A 231 0.47 6.62 21.70
CA VAL A 231 -0.50 5.69 22.34
C VAL A 231 -1.43 6.41 23.32
N VAL A 232 -0.94 7.43 24.03
CA VAL A 232 -1.79 8.21 24.94
C VAL A 232 -2.85 8.98 24.14
N PHE A 233 -2.48 9.59 23.02
CA PHE A 233 -3.42 10.33 22.16
C PHE A 233 -4.45 9.43 21.49
N ASP A 234 -4.04 8.25 21.05
CA ASP A 234 -4.92 7.19 20.56
C ASP A 234 -5.92 6.71 21.62
N TYR A 235 -5.46 6.52 22.86
CA TYR A 235 -6.39 6.16 23.93
C TYR A 235 -7.38 7.28 24.26
N LEU A 236 -6.94 8.54 24.17
CA LEU A 236 -7.77 9.70 24.43
C LEU A 236 -8.83 9.92 23.34
N ASP A 237 -8.50 9.73 22.05
CA ASP A 237 -9.46 9.93 20.97
C ASP A 237 -10.65 8.96 21.07
N GLY A 238 -10.39 7.69 21.39
CA GLY A 238 -11.42 6.67 21.58
C GLY A 238 -12.30 6.93 22.79
N LYS A 239 -11.72 7.46 23.88
CA LYS A 239 -12.48 7.89 25.07
C LYS A 239 -13.32 9.13 24.81
N ILE A 240 -12.76 10.14 24.16
CA ILE A 240 -13.45 11.39 23.84
C ILE A 240 -14.60 11.13 22.87
N ALA A 241 -14.38 10.31 21.84
CA ALA A 241 -15.42 9.90 20.89
C ALA A 241 -16.58 9.16 21.58
N ALA A 242 -16.28 8.32 22.58
CA ALA A 242 -17.29 7.60 23.36
C ALA A 242 -18.09 8.54 24.29
N VAL A 243 -17.42 9.43 25.02
CA VAL A 243 -18.07 10.37 25.96
C VAL A 243 -18.92 11.38 25.21
N MET A 244 -18.44 11.89 24.08
CA MET A 244 -19.12 12.91 23.28
C MET A 244 -20.19 12.32 22.34
N GLN A 245 -20.39 10.99 22.33
CA GLN A 245 -21.28 10.28 21.40
C GLN A 245 -20.99 10.61 19.92
N GLN A 246 -19.72 10.87 19.59
CA GLN A 246 -19.28 11.41 18.31
C GLN A 246 -18.86 10.32 17.30
N GLN A 247 -19.48 9.14 17.30
CA GLN A 247 -19.08 8.06 16.39
C GLN A 247 -19.67 8.28 14.98
N ASN A 248 -18.82 8.53 13.98
CA ASN A 248 -19.19 8.49 12.55
C ASN A 248 -18.31 7.49 11.80
N SER A 249 -18.73 7.12 10.59
CA SER A 249 -17.97 6.21 9.72
C SER A 249 -16.64 6.81 9.28
N PHE A 250 -16.57 8.13 9.08
CA PHE A 250 -15.35 8.83 8.67
C PHE A 250 -14.25 8.75 9.75
N GLY A 251 -14.56 9.09 11.00
CA GLY A 251 -13.62 9.03 12.12
C GLY A 251 -13.11 7.61 12.37
N LYS A 252 -13.97 6.58 12.19
CA LYS A 252 -13.55 5.17 12.28
C LYS A 252 -12.50 4.78 11.23
N GLU A 253 -12.64 5.28 10.00
CA GLU A 253 -11.64 5.02 8.95
C GLU A 253 -10.37 5.86 9.16
N LEU A 254 -10.51 7.09 9.65
CA LEU A 254 -9.38 7.97 10.01
C LEU A 254 -8.54 7.37 11.15
N ASP A 255 -9.19 6.81 12.16
CA ASP A 255 -8.60 6.07 13.28
C ASP A 255 -7.77 4.88 12.76
N SER A 256 -8.34 4.05 11.87
CA SER A 256 -7.62 2.92 11.28
C SER A 256 -6.43 3.34 10.40
N LEU A 257 -6.53 4.45 9.67
CA LEU A 257 -5.42 5.04 8.92
C LEU A 257 -4.34 5.56 9.87
N SER A 258 -4.73 6.22 10.95
CA SER A 258 -3.83 6.72 11.98
C SER A 258 -3.07 5.59 12.66
N ASP A 259 -3.77 4.56 13.12
CA ASP A 259 -3.22 3.34 13.70
C ASP A 259 -2.16 2.69 12.79
N THR A 260 -2.44 2.65 11.49
CA THR A 260 -1.51 2.11 10.49
C THR A 260 -0.21 2.91 10.47
N VAL A 261 -0.28 4.24 10.50
CA VAL A 261 0.91 5.11 10.46
C VAL A 261 1.65 5.07 11.80
N SER A 262 0.96 5.33 12.91
CA SER A 262 1.58 5.49 14.23
C SER A 262 2.04 4.19 14.87
N PHE A 263 1.35 3.06 14.61
CA PHE A 263 1.67 1.78 15.27
C PHE A 263 2.02 0.64 14.31
N GLY A 264 1.92 0.88 12.99
CA GLY A 264 2.44 0.01 11.95
C GLY A 264 3.73 0.55 11.33
N VAL A 265 3.63 1.69 10.65
CA VAL A 265 4.73 2.27 9.86
C VAL A 265 5.83 2.84 10.75
N ALA A 266 5.48 3.69 11.71
CA ALA A 266 6.46 4.35 12.56
C ALA A 266 7.32 3.35 13.35
N PRO A 267 6.74 2.30 13.97
CA PRO A 267 7.55 1.28 14.64
C PRO A 267 8.35 0.42 13.66
N ALA A 268 7.84 0.12 12.46
CA ALA A 268 8.59 -0.62 11.45
C ALA A 268 9.85 0.14 10.99
N ILE A 269 9.72 1.45 10.76
CA ILE A 269 10.85 2.32 10.41
C ILE A 269 11.79 2.45 11.61
N PHE A 270 11.27 2.66 12.82
CA PHE A 270 12.08 2.69 14.05
C PHE A 270 12.96 1.46 14.19
N GLY A 271 12.38 0.26 14.08
CA GLY A 271 13.11 -1.00 14.21
C GLY A 271 14.15 -1.20 13.10
N PHE A 272 13.82 -0.80 11.87
CA PHE A 272 14.75 -0.87 10.74
C PHE A 272 15.91 0.12 10.89
N SER A 273 15.65 1.37 11.24
CA SER A 273 16.67 2.40 11.47
C SER A 273 17.59 2.03 12.63
N LEU A 274 17.02 1.52 13.74
CA LEU A 274 17.80 1.04 14.89
C LEU A 274 18.68 -0.15 14.49
N MET A 275 18.13 -1.10 13.73
CA MET A 275 18.89 -2.22 13.21
C MET A 275 20.07 -1.71 12.36
N GLN A 276 19.81 -0.87 11.35
CA GLN A 276 20.83 -0.33 10.45
C GLN A 276 21.94 0.45 11.18
N TYR A 277 21.60 1.14 12.27
CA TYR A 277 22.55 1.90 13.09
C TYR A 277 23.61 1.00 13.76
N VAL A 278 23.29 -0.26 14.05
CA VAL A 278 24.23 -1.18 14.70
C VAL A 278 25.28 -1.69 13.71
N ALA A 279 26.56 -1.50 14.05
CA ALA A 279 27.70 -1.99 13.27
C ALA A 279 27.71 -3.53 13.13
N ASP A 280 28.28 -4.03 12.02
CA ASP A 280 28.34 -5.46 11.64
C ASP A 280 27.02 -6.15 11.25
N ILE A 281 26.17 -5.47 10.48
CA ILE A 281 25.05 -6.13 9.78
C ILE A 281 25.53 -6.75 8.47
N LYS A 282 25.33 -8.07 8.36
CA LYS A 282 25.60 -8.80 7.11
C LYS A 282 24.51 -8.50 6.08
N PRO A 283 24.80 -8.49 4.77
CA PRO A 283 23.81 -8.23 3.71
C PRO A 283 22.55 -9.12 3.78
N PHE A 284 22.70 -10.38 4.21
CA PHE A 284 21.58 -11.29 4.43
C PHE A 284 20.67 -10.84 5.58
N GLN A 285 21.25 -10.35 6.68
CA GLN A 285 20.48 -9.86 7.83
C GLN A 285 19.71 -8.59 7.47
N LEU A 286 20.31 -7.68 6.69
CA LEU A 286 19.61 -6.49 6.19
C LEU A 286 18.39 -6.88 5.34
N THR A 287 18.57 -7.81 4.40
CA THR A 287 17.47 -8.35 3.58
C THR A 287 16.38 -8.97 4.44
N PHE A 288 16.76 -9.77 5.45
CA PHE A 288 15.81 -10.38 6.38
C PHE A 288 15.05 -9.34 7.21
N GLY A 289 15.74 -8.28 7.68
CA GLY A 289 15.13 -7.16 8.38
C GLY A 289 14.05 -6.49 7.52
N ILE A 290 14.38 -6.12 6.28
CA ILE A 290 13.42 -5.51 5.34
C ILE A 290 12.16 -6.38 5.21
N ILE A 291 12.33 -7.70 5.01
CA ILE A 291 11.21 -8.63 4.89
C ILE A 291 10.40 -8.66 6.19
N ALA A 292 11.06 -8.81 7.34
CA ALA A 292 10.41 -8.92 8.64
C ALA A 292 9.58 -7.68 9.00
N PHE A 293 10.15 -6.48 8.85
CA PHE A 293 9.44 -5.22 9.14
C PHE A 293 8.28 -4.99 8.15
N THR A 294 8.43 -5.39 6.89
CA THR A 294 7.35 -5.32 5.89
C THR A 294 6.21 -6.28 6.23
N VAL A 295 6.54 -7.52 6.61
CA VAL A 295 5.55 -8.52 7.03
C VAL A 295 4.79 -8.04 8.27
N PHE A 296 5.50 -7.48 9.26
CA PHE A 296 4.89 -6.87 10.44
C PHE A 296 3.87 -5.79 10.07
N LEU A 297 4.22 -4.87 9.15
CA LEU A 297 3.31 -3.83 8.68
C LEU A 297 2.08 -4.43 7.98
N PHE A 298 2.27 -5.40 7.09
CA PHE A 298 1.16 -6.07 6.41
C PHE A 298 0.24 -6.80 7.39
N CYS A 299 0.79 -7.46 8.40
CA CYS A 299 0.03 -8.07 9.48
C CYS A 299 -0.84 -7.02 10.22
N GLY A 300 -0.29 -5.84 10.51
CA GLY A 300 -1.03 -4.72 11.10
C GLY A 300 -2.19 -4.25 10.23
N VAL A 301 -1.95 -4.00 8.94
CA VAL A 301 -2.98 -3.57 7.98
C VAL A 301 -4.08 -4.62 7.83
N LEU A 302 -3.73 -5.90 7.66
CA LEU A 302 -4.70 -6.99 7.54
C LEU A 302 -5.57 -7.13 8.79
N ARG A 303 -4.97 -6.93 9.97
CA ARG A 303 -5.68 -6.93 11.23
C ARG A 303 -6.67 -5.78 11.32
N LEU A 304 -6.30 -4.56 10.90
CA LEU A 304 -7.19 -3.39 10.93
C LEU A 304 -8.34 -3.57 9.94
N ALA A 305 -8.05 -4.05 8.73
CA ALA A 305 -9.07 -4.42 7.76
C ALA A 305 -10.05 -5.47 8.33
N ARG A 306 -9.57 -6.48 9.07
CA ARG A 306 -10.41 -7.46 9.77
C ARG A 306 -11.28 -6.81 10.85
N TYR A 307 -10.73 -5.86 11.61
CA TYR A 307 -11.47 -5.14 12.65
C TYR A 307 -12.60 -4.28 12.06
N ASN A 308 -12.37 -3.60 10.93
CA ASN A 308 -13.36 -2.71 10.33
C ASN A 308 -14.57 -3.44 9.74
N ILE A 309 -14.37 -4.66 9.20
CA ILE A 309 -15.44 -5.45 8.58
C ILE A 309 -16.12 -6.45 9.53
N THR A 310 -15.56 -6.71 10.71
CA THR A 310 -16.10 -7.70 11.65
C THR A 310 -16.82 -6.99 12.78
N ASP A 311 -18.12 -7.24 12.93
CA ASP A 311 -18.92 -6.74 14.05
C ASP A 311 -18.59 -7.56 15.32
N MET A 312 -17.44 -7.28 15.94
CA MET A 312 -16.91 -8.04 17.07
C MET A 312 -17.66 -7.69 18.36
N LYS A 313 -18.88 -8.22 18.50
CA LYS A 313 -19.62 -8.22 19.76
C LYS A 313 -18.86 -9.04 20.82
N GLY A 314 -18.04 -8.36 21.63
CA GLY A 314 -17.57 -8.82 22.94
C GLY A 314 -16.32 -9.70 22.99
N VAL A 315 -15.63 -10.00 21.88
CA VAL A 315 -14.37 -10.78 21.89
C VAL A 315 -13.38 -10.19 20.90
N TYR A 316 -12.21 -9.73 21.38
CA TYR A 316 -11.11 -9.34 20.49
C TYR A 316 -10.42 -10.61 19.98
N ARG A 317 -10.13 -10.67 18.67
CA ARG A 317 -9.28 -11.71 18.08
C ARG A 317 -7.95 -11.10 17.66
N GLY A 318 -6.86 -11.61 18.22
CA GLY A 318 -5.50 -11.10 18.01
C GLY A 318 -5.15 -9.90 18.89
N MET A 319 -3.85 -9.67 19.07
CA MET A 319 -3.28 -8.58 19.88
C MET A 319 -3.52 -7.22 19.21
N PRO A 320 -4.04 -6.14 19.88
CA PRO A 320 -4.11 -4.71 19.44
C PRO A 320 -2.87 -4.14 18.74
N ILE A 321 -3.05 -3.28 17.72
CA ILE A 321 -1.91 -2.74 16.93
C ILE A 321 -1.28 -1.60 17.72
N THR A 322 -2.12 -0.84 18.40
CA THR A 322 -1.79 0.18 19.40
C THR A 322 -0.81 -0.32 20.47
N LEU A 323 -0.87 -1.60 20.86
CA LEU A 323 0.10 -2.19 21.78
C LEU A 323 1.54 -2.20 21.25
N ASN A 324 1.75 -2.18 19.93
CA ASN A 324 3.08 -2.05 19.36
C ASN A 324 3.73 -0.73 19.77
N GLY A 325 2.94 0.34 19.92
CA GLY A 325 3.42 1.63 20.42
C GLY A 325 3.87 1.61 21.88
N ILE A 326 3.57 0.55 22.64
CA ILE A 326 4.08 0.32 24.00
C ILE A 326 5.22 -0.70 23.99
N ILE A 327 5.00 -1.86 23.37
CA ILE A 327 5.92 -3.00 23.44
C ILE A 327 7.25 -2.69 22.76
N ILE A 328 7.23 -2.01 21.61
CA ILE A 328 8.46 -1.71 20.87
C ILE A 328 9.35 -0.73 21.63
N PRO A 329 8.85 0.43 22.12
CA PRO A 329 9.61 1.29 23.02
C PRO A 329 10.09 0.59 24.29
N ALA A 330 9.25 -0.25 24.92
CA ALA A 330 9.64 -0.98 26.12
C ALA A 330 10.80 -1.94 25.87
N ILE A 331 10.76 -2.71 24.78
CA ILE A 331 11.85 -3.61 24.37
C ILE A 331 13.11 -2.80 24.06
N TYR A 332 12.96 -1.64 23.41
CA TYR A 332 14.09 -0.74 23.13
C TYR A 332 14.79 -0.28 24.42
N PHE A 333 14.05 0.27 25.39
CA PHE A 333 14.61 0.78 26.64
C PHE A 333 15.18 -0.33 27.53
N ILE A 334 14.53 -1.49 27.59
CA ILE A 334 15.08 -2.65 28.33
C ILE A 334 16.38 -3.11 27.66
N GLY A 335 16.37 -3.26 26.34
CA GLY A 335 17.54 -3.73 25.61
C GLY A 335 18.73 -2.77 25.66
N SER A 336 18.48 -1.45 25.66
CA SER A 336 19.53 -0.44 25.78
C SER A 336 20.24 -0.46 27.14
N ILE A 337 19.56 -0.90 28.20
CA ILE A 337 20.13 -1.06 29.54
C ILE A 337 20.98 -2.34 29.65
N PHE A 338 20.47 -3.48 29.16
CA PHE A 338 21.09 -4.79 29.42
C PHE A 338 22.13 -5.23 28.38
N TYR A 339 22.00 -4.84 27.12
CA TYR A 339 22.89 -5.30 26.03
C TYR A 339 23.11 -4.21 24.97
N PRO A 340 23.99 -3.23 25.20
CA PRO A 340 24.21 -2.14 24.26
C PRO A 340 24.57 -2.69 22.86
N LEU A 341 23.82 -2.26 21.84
CA LEU A 341 23.96 -2.58 20.41
C LEU A 341 23.70 -4.04 19.94
N ALA A 342 24.01 -5.09 20.71
CA ALA A 342 23.86 -6.47 20.21
C ALA A 342 22.40 -6.92 20.02
N TYR A 343 21.48 -6.37 20.82
CA TYR A 343 20.07 -6.78 20.85
C TYR A 343 19.27 -6.34 19.60
N ALA A 344 19.70 -5.29 18.89
CA ALA A 344 19.02 -4.80 17.69
C ALA A 344 18.97 -5.85 16.57
N LYS A 345 19.93 -6.79 16.54
CA LYS A 345 19.94 -7.93 15.60
C LYS A 345 18.75 -8.86 15.78
N PHE A 346 18.12 -8.85 16.96
CA PHE A 346 16.94 -9.68 17.26
C PHE A 346 15.61 -9.00 16.91
N PHE A 347 15.59 -7.70 16.60
CA PHE A 347 14.37 -6.95 16.29
C PHE A 347 13.53 -7.58 15.16
N PRO A 348 14.11 -8.02 14.03
CA PRO A 348 13.34 -8.67 12.98
C PRO A 348 12.50 -9.87 13.48
N TYR A 349 13.06 -10.68 14.38
CA TYR A 349 12.36 -11.84 14.94
C TYR A 349 11.21 -11.42 15.87
N ILE A 350 11.44 -10.40 16.70
CA ILE A 350 10.43 -9.83 17.59
C ILE A 350 9.27 -9.27 16.75
N TYR A 351 9.57 -8.51 15.69
CA TYR A 351 8.54 -7.93 14.82
C TYR A 351 7.73 -9.00 14.07
N LEU A 352 8.36 -10.08 13.63
CA LEU A 352 7.63 -11.22 13.07
C LEU A 352 6.70 -11.87 14.10
N LEU A 353 7.15 -12.05 15.33
CA LEU A 353 6.32 -12.57 16.42
C LEU A 353 5.11 -11.66 16.67
N LEU A 354 5.32 -10.35 16.79
CA LEU A 354 4.24 -9.36 16.96
C LEU A 354 3.28 -9.38 15.76
N GLY A 355 3.79 -9.48 14.53
CA GLY A 355 2.99 -9.61 13.32
C GLY A 355 2.08 -10.84 13.35
N ILE A 356 2.62 -12.00 13.71
CA ILE A 356 1.86 -13.25 13.85
C ILE A 356 0.80 -13.11 14.94
N LEU A 357 1.12 -12.50 16.09
CA LEU A 357 0.18 -12.26 17.18
C LEU A 357 -0.99 -11.37 16.76
N MET A 358 -0.75 -10.35 15.93
CA MET A 358 -1.80 -9.46 15.40
C MET A 358 -2.79 -10.21 14.49
N VAL A 359 -2.31 -11.09 13.61
CA VAL A 359 -3.15 -11.85 12.66
C VAL A 359 -3.77 -13.10 13.31
N SER A 360 -3.21 -13.57 14.43
CA SER A 360 -3.69 -14.74 15.15
C SER A 360 -5.19 -14.67 15.52
N SER A 361 -5.80 -15.84 15.68
CA SER A 361 -7.18 -16.02 16.12
C SER A 361 -7.32 -16.13 17.65
N LEU A 362 -6.25 -15.83 18.39
CA LEU A 362 -6.25 -15.88 19.86
C LEU A 362 -7.34 -14.94 20.40
N LYS A 363 -8.23 -15.49 21.22
CA LYS A 363 -9.33 -14.72 21.85
C LYS A 363 -8.75 -13.95 23.03
N VAL A 364 -8.72 -12.62 22.93
CA VAL A 364 -8.42 -11.74 24.05
C VAL A 364 -9.76 -11.26 24.62
N LYS A 365 -10.00 -11.54 25.89
CA LYS A 365 -11.22 -11.11 26.60
C LYS A 365 -11.15 -9.59 26.75
N LYS A 366 -12.24 -8.88 26.44
CA LYS A 366 -12.35 -7.43 26.66
C LYS A 366 -12.23 -7.19 28.18
N LEU A 367 -11.16 -6.53 28.60
CA LEU A 367 -10.98 -6.05 29.97
C LEU A 367 -11.86 -4.81 30.20
#